data_AF-A0AAU3KVQ3-F1
#
_entry.id   AF-A0AAU3KVQ3-F1
#
_cell.length_a   1.000
_cell.length_b   1.000
_cell.length_c   1.000
_cell.angle_alpha   90.00
_cell.angle_beta   90.00
_cell.angle_gamma   90.00
#
_symmetry.space_group_name_H-M   'P 1'
#
loop_
_entity.id
_entity.type
_entity.pdbx_description
1 polymer ?
#
loop_
_entity_poly.entity_id
_entity_poly.type
_entity_poly.pdbx_seq_one_letter_code
_entity_poly.pdbx_strand_id
1 'polypeptide(L)'
;MTTKTAPASKTREFAHLTDEEFVAAIEGALRTEDYELFDRLVIEDQHRIRLAKARAARVARREAAYDKLIAAGTSREEATERAYGVRVETQRRRTAIAHLRAQGYTGRSFDELSRKAFRDHVYTEWLRAESATNGYLLSAAGERADMDPRDLWNGSEARATKMASEELRAWWDTNGRTSLAEYRAEFLSPSRANALRAARADFLR
;
A
#
# COMPACT_ATOMS: atom_id res chain seq x y z
N MET A 1 -5.82 40.96 -30.89
CA MET A 1 -5.90 39.69 -30.14
C MET A 1 -6.12 38.56 -31.14
N THR A 2 -5.06 37.92 -31.59
CA THR A 2 -5.13 36.79 -32.55
C THR A 2 -5.08 35.48 -31.78
N THR A 3 -6.21 34.79 -31.70
CA THR A 3 -6.33 33.47 -31.09
C THR A 3 -5.70 32.43 -32.01
N LYS A 4 -4.61 31.83 -31.54
CA LYS A 4 -3.92 30.72 -32.18
C LYS A 4 -4.73 29.45 -31.96
N THR A 5 -5.55 29.07 -32.93
CA THR A 5 -6.25 27.78 -32.97
C THR A 5 -5.23 26.64 -33.02
N ALA A 6 -5.22 25.78 -32.01
CA ALA A 6 -4.38 24.58 -32.00
C ALA A 6 -4.89 23.60 -33.08
N PRO A 7 -4.00 22.97 -33.87
CA PRO A 7 -4.42 22.05 -34.92
C PRO A 7 -5.02 20.78 -34.31
N ALA A 8 -6.17 20.36 -34.82
CA ALA A 8 -6.81 19.09 -34.48
C ALA A 8 -5.85 17.92 -34.79
N SER A 9 -5.60 17.08 -33.79
CA SER A 9 -4.79 15.87 -33.94
C SER A 9 -5.44 14.93 -34.96
N LYS A 10 -4.84 14.79 -36.16
CA LYS A 10 -5.29 13.80 -37.15
C LYS A 10 -5.17 12.39 -36.56
N THR A 11 -6.28 11.66 -36.44
CA THR A 11 -6.30 10.26 -36.06
C THR A 11 -5.43 9.47 -37.05
N ARG A 12 -4.46 8.72 -36.54
CA ARG A 12 -3.54 7.90 -37.36
C ARG A 12 -4.29 6.74 -37.99
N GLU A 13 -4.15 6.59 -39.31
CA GLU A 13 -4.91 5.66 -40.15
C GLU A 13 -4.88 4.21 -39.61
N PHE A 14 -3.71 3.69 -39.25
CA PHE A 14 -3.52 2.30 -38.84
C PHE A 14 -3.33 2.10 -37.33
N ALA A 15 -3.62 3.12 -36.51
CA ALA A 15 -3.38 3.04 -35.07
C ALA A 15 -4.30 2.05 -34.33
N HIS A 16 -5.40 1.63 -34.96
CA HIS A 16 -6.37 0.69 -34.41
C HIS A 16 -5.98 -0.78 -34.64
N LEU A 17 -5.07 -1.05 -35.59
CA LEU A 17 -4.62 -2.42 -35.88
C LEU A 17 -3.70 -2.93 -34.78
N THR A 18 -3.91 -4.17 -34.36
CA THR A 18 -2.94 -4.91 -33.54
C THR A 18 -1.63 -5.12 -34.30
N ASP A 19 -0.58 -5.59 -33.61
CA ASP A 19 0.69 -5.87 -34.27
C ASP A 19 0.55 -7.01 -35.30
N GLU A 20 -0.26 -8.02 -35.01
CA GLU A 20 -0.54 -9.14 -35.94
C GLU A 20 -1.32 -8.69 -37.18
N GLU A 21 -2.41 -7.93 -36.99
CA GLU A 21 -3.21 -7.40 -38.11
C GLU A 21 -2.41 -6.42 -38.97
N PHE A 22 -1.50 -5.65 -38.36
CA PHE A 22 -0.64 -4.72 -39.06
C PHE A 22 0.39 -5.44 -39.94
N VAL A 23 1.01 -6.52 -39.45
CA VAL A 23 1.88 -7.38 -40.24
C VAL A 23 1.11 -8.03 -41.40
N ALA A 24 -0.09 -8.56 -41.13
CA ALA A 24 -0.93 -9.13 -42.17
C ALA A 24 -1.33 -8.10 -43.25
N ALA A 25 -1.54 -6.84 -42.87
CA ALA A 25 -1.81 -5.76 -43.81
C ALA A 25 -0.60 -5.44 -44.72
N ILE A 26 0.62 -5.48 -44.17
CA ILE A 26 1.86 -5.33 -44.94
C ILE A 26 2.02 -6.48 -45.94
N GLU A 27 1.85 -7.72 -45.47
CA GLU A 27 1.93 -8.91 -46.32
C GLU A 27 0.86 -8.91 -47.41
N GLY A 28 -0.35 -8.46 -47.06
CA GLY A 28 -1.47 -8.28 -47.99
C GLY A 28 -1.14 -7.28 -49.10
N ALA A 29 -0.66 -6.10 -48.73
CA ALA A 29 -0.27 -5.05 -49.69
C ALA A 29 0.84 -5.52 -50.64
N LEU A 30 1.84 -6.25 -50.13
CA LEU A 30 2.89 -6.85 -50.97
C LEU A 30 2.35 -7.90 -51.93
N ARG A 31 1.44 -8.77 -51.47
CA ARG A 31 0.85 -9.83 -52.29
C ARG A 31 -0.01 -9.27 -53.42
N THR A 32 -0.70 -8.16 -53.18
CA THR A 32 -1.54 -7.48 -54.18
C THR A 32 -0.79 -6.40 -54.96
N GLU A 33 0.51 -6.23 -54.71
CA GLU A 33 1.35 -5.18 -55.31
C GLU A 33 0.77 -3.76 -55.13
N ASP A 34 0.08 -3.51 -54.01
CA ASP A 34 -0.42 -2.18 -53.65
C ASP A 34 0.71 -1.40 -52.95
N TYR A 35 1.61 -0.85 -53.76
CA TYR A 35 2.80 -0.13 -53.28
C TYR A 35 2.44 1.17 -52.53
N GLU A 36 1.33 1.83 -52.86
CA GLU A 36 0.86 3.03 -52.16
C GLU A 36 0.36 2.73 -50.75
N LEU A 37 -0.37 1.62 -50.58
CA LEU A 37 -0.72 1.12 -49.25
C LEU A 37 0.52 0.67 -48.48
N PHE A 38 1.44 -0.05 -49.13
CA PHE A 38 2.69 -0.50 -48.54
C PHE A 38 3.52 0.67 -47.99
N ASP A 39 3.71 1.73 -48.77
CA ASP A 39 4.48 2.91 -48.36
C ASP A 39 3.88 3.59 -47.11
N ARG A 40 2.55 3.73 -47.05
CA ARG A 40 1.87 4.27 -45.86
C ARG A 40 2.02 3.37 -44.64
N LEU A 41 1.98 2.04 -44.82
CA LEU A 41 2.22 1.08 -43.74
C LEU A 41 3.69 1.14 -43.27
N VAL A 42 4.68 1.27 -44.15
CA VAL A 42 6.08 1.41 -43.77
C VAL A 42 6.33 2.68 -42.91
N ILE A 43 5.71 3.81 -43.27
CA ILE A 43 5.78 5.04 -42.47
C ILE A 43 5.21 4.82 -41.06
N GLU A 44 4.08 4.12 -40.97
CA GLU A 44 3.46 3.78 -39.69
C GLU A 44 4.34 2.83 -38.86
N ASP A 45 4.97 1.83 -39.48
CA ASP A 45 5.87 0.89 -38.81
C ASP A 45 7.07 1.61 -38.18
N GLN A 46 7.72 2.48 -38.96
CA GLN A 46 8.80 3.33 -38.45
C GLN A 46 8.36 4.18 -37.25
N HIS A 47 7.11 4.66 -37.26
CA HIS A 47 6.54 5.38 -36.14
C HIS A 47 6.30 4.47 -34.93
N ARG A 48 5.74 3.26 -35.11
CA ARG A 48 5.56 2.25 -34.05
C ARG A 48 6.90 1.90 -33.42
N ILE A 49 7.94 1.64 -34.21
CA ILE A 49 9.32 1.39 -33.75
C ILE A 49 9.85 2.57 -32.95
N ARG A 50 9.68 3.82 -33.43
CA ARG A 50 10.12 5.03 -32.72
C ARG A 50 9.43 5.15 -31.35
N LEU A 51 8.13 4.91 -31.29
CA LEU A 51 7.37 4.93 -30.04
C LEU A 51 7.83 3.83 -29.08
N ALA A 52 8.05 2.61 -29.58
CA ALA A 52 8.55 1.50 -28.78
C ALA A 52 9.94 1.84 -28.20
N LYS A 53 10.85 2.36 -29.02
CA LYS A 53 12.17 2.81 -28.59
C LYS A 53 12.10 3.94 -27.56
N ALA A 54 11.20 4.91 -27.75
CA ALA A 54 11.00 6.00 -26.79
C ALA A 54 10.42 5.50 -25.45
N ARG A 55 9.50 4.55 -25.48
CA ARG A 55 8.96 3.88 -24.28
C ARG A 55 10.05 3.10 -23.55
N ALA A 56 10.82 2.29 -24.27
CA ALA A 56 11.95 1.53 -23.72
C ALA A 56 13.00 2.46 -23.09
N ALA A 57 13.39 3.54 -23.78
CA ALA A 57 14.32 4.53 -23.26
C ALA A 57 13.79 5.21 -21.98
N ARG A 58 12.48 5.48 -21.89
CA ARG A 58 11.87 6.03 -20.67
C ARG A 58 11.91 5.04 -19.51
N VAL A 59 11.66 3.76 -19.76
CA VAL A 59 11.77 2.71 -18.73
C VAL A 59 13.21 2.60 -18.25
N ALA A 60 14.17 2.46 -19.18
CA ALA A 60 15.60 2.37 -18.87
C ALA A 60 16.11 3.58 -18.08
N ARG A 61 15.62 4.79 -18.39
CA ARG A 61 15.95 6.01 -17.60
C ARG A 61 15.46 5.93 -16.16
N ARG A 62 14.26 5.42 -15.93
CA ARG A 62 13.70 5.27 -14.57
C ARG A 62 14.44 4.19 -13.80
N GLU A 63 14.78 3.09 -14.44
CA GLU A 63 15.57 2.00 -13.85
C GLU A 63 16.97 2.48 -13.47
N ALA A 64 17.69 3.14 -14.38
CA ALA A 64 19.00 3.74 -14.07
C ALA A 64 18.92 4.77 -12.92
N ALA A 65 17.84 5.56 -12.85
CA ALA A 65 17.62 6.48 -11.74
C ALA A 65 17.38 5.74 -10.41
N TYR A 66 16.61 4.65 -10.44
CA TYR A 66 16.38 3.77 -9.29
C TYR A 66 17.69 3.16 -8.79
N ASP A 67 18.47 2.52 -9.67
CA ASP A 67 19.73 1.88 -9.33
C ASP A 67 20.73 2.87 -8.73
N LYS A 68 20.80 4.08 -9.28
CA LYS A 68 21.64 5.15 -8.73
C LYS A 68 21.23 5.53 -7.31
N LEU A 69 19.92 5.58 -7.01
CA LEU A 69 19.43 5.89 -5.66
C LEU A 69 19.74 4.76 -4.68
N ILE A 70 19.58 3.50 -5.10
CA ILE A 70 19.94 2.33 -4.29
C ILE A 70 21.43 2.31 -4.00
N ALA A 71 22.28 2.52 -5.01
CA ALA A 71 23.73 2.59 -4.85
C ALA A 71 24.17 3.73 -3.91
N ALA A 72 23.43 4.84 -3.86
CA ALA A 72 23.63 5.93 -2.92
C ALA A 72 23.12 5.65 -1.49
N GLY A 73 22.59 4.45 -1.21
CA GLY A 73 22.06 4.06 0.09
C GLY A 73 20.63 4.52 0.37
N THR A 74 19.92 5.05 -0.64
CA THR A 74 18.49 5.40 -0.48
C THR A 74 17.67 4.14 -0.22
N SER A 75 16.68 4.22 0.67
CA SER A 75 15.76 3.10 0.91
C SER A 75 15.03 2.70 -0.39
N ARG A 76 14.69 1.41 -0.54
CA ARG A 76 13.99 0.91 -1.74
C ARG A 76 12.67 1.62 -2.01
N GLU A 77 11.92 1.95 -0.95
CA GLU A 77 10.62 2.61 -1.08
C GLU A 77 10.78 4.04 -1.60
N GLU A 78 11.73 4.79 -1.03
CA GLU A 78 12.02 6.16 -1.45
C GLU A 78 12.64 6.22 -2.85
N ALA A 79 13.51 5.27 -3.18
CA ALA A 79 14.06 5.13 -4.52
C ALA A 79 12.95 4.87 -5.56
N THR A 80 11.99 4.02 -5.22
CA THR A 80 10.83 3.74 -6.07
C THR A 80 9.95 4.97 -6.26
N GLU A 81 9.72 5.76 -5.21
CA GLU A 81 8.96 7.00 -5.31
C GLU A 81 9.65 8.00 -6.24
N ARG A 82 10.95 8.23 -6.05
CA ARG A 82 11.71 9.19 -6.85
C ARG A 82 11.86 8.75 -8.32
N ALA A 83 12.03 7.46 -8.59
CA ALA A 83 12.24 6.94 -9.95
C ALA A 83 10.93 6.70 -10.72
N TYR A 84 9.92 6.13 -10.06
CA TYR A 84 8.69 5.67 -10.69
C TYR A 84 7.45 6.50 -10.31
N GLY A 85 7.55 7.40 -9.35
CA GLY A 85 6.44 8.25 -8.89
C GLY A 85 5.42 7.54 -8.00
N VAL A 86 5.74 6.34 -7.49
CA VAL A 86 4.84 5.60 -6.60
C VAL A 86 5.11 6.03 -5.16
N ARG A 87 4.17 6.75 -4.54
CA ARG A 87 4.32 7.23 -3.15
C ARG A 87 4.64 6.10 -2.17
N VAL A 88 5.57 6.33 -1.23
CA VAL A 88 5.94 5.37 -0.16
C VAL A 88 4.71 4.84 0.59
N GLU A 89 3.75 5.71 0.94
CA GLU A 89 2.52 5.28 1.62
C GLU A 89 1.71 4.27 0.78
N THR A 90 1.65 4.48 -0.54
CA THR A 90 0.95 3.56 -1.45
C THR A 90 1.67 2.22 -1.53
N GLN A 91 3.01 2.23 -1.57
CA GLN A 91 3.82 1.02 -1.54
C GLN A 91 3.57 0.23 -0.25
N ARG A 92 3.70 0.88 0.92
CA ARG A 92 3.47 0.25 2.22
C ARG A 92 2.06 -0.29 2.40
N ARG A 93 1.03 0.47 1.98
CA ARG A 93 -0.36 -0.01 2.04
C ARG A 93 -0.56 -1.25 1.18
N ARG A 94 0.03 -1.32 -0.01
CA ARG A 94 -0.03 -2.52 -0.87
C ARG A 94 0.68 -3.71 -0.22
N THR A 95 1.89 -3.48 0.30
CA THR A 95 2.65 -4.50 1.03
C THR A 95 1.88 -5.01 2.25
N ALA A 96 1.26 -4.12 3.02
CA ALA A 96 0.46 -4.48 4.19
C ALA A 96 -0.77 -5.31 3.81
N ILE A 97 -1.48 -4.94 2.74
CA ILE A 97 -2.61 -5.74 2.23
C ILE A 97 -2.14 -7.13 1.79
N ALA A 98 -1.02 -7.21 1.06
CA ALA A 98 -0.47 -8.48 0.62
C ALA A 98 -0.06 -9.37 1.82
N HIS A 99 0.60 -8.78 2.82
CA HIS A 99 1.00 -9.46 4.04
C HIS A 99 -0.20 -10.01 4.82
N LEU A 100 -1.23 -9.19 5.06
CA LEU A 100 -2.43 -9.62 5.78
C LEU A 100 -3.18 -10.72 5.01
N ARG A 101 -3.24 -10.62 3.68
CA ARG A 101 -3.85 -11.69 2.86
C ARG A 101 -3.05 -12.99 2.90
N ALA A 102 -1.72 -12.92 2.92
CA ALA A 102 -0.86 -14.09 3.08
C ALA A 102 -1.07 -14.80 4.43
N GLN A 103 -1.49 -14.06 5.46
CA GLN A 103 -1.90 -14.61 6.76
C GLN A 103 -3.33 -15.19 6.76
N GLY A 104 -4.04 -15.17 5.63
CA GLY A 104 -5.40 -15.72 5.51
C GLY A 104 -6.52 -14.71 5.76
N TYR A 105 -6.21 -13.45 6.04
CA TYR A 105 -7.25 -12.43 6.24
C TYR A 105 -7.90 -12.04 4.91
N THR A 106 -9.24 -11.96 4.93
CA THR A 106 -10.05 -11.56 3.77
C THR A 106 -10.67 -10.19 3.99
N GLY A 107 -10.73 -9.35 2.95
CA GLY A 107 -11.28 -8.00 3.05
C GLY A 107 -11.04 -7.16 1.80
N ARG A 108 -11.89 -6.14 1.62
CA ARG A 108 -11.86 -5.23 0.46
C ARG A 108 -10.77 -4.17 0.58
N SER A 109 -10.45 -3.75 1.80
CA SER A 109 -9.51 -2.66 2.07
C SER A 109 -8.52 -3.03 3.18
N PHE A 110 -7.44 -2.25 3.27
CA PHE A 110 -6.49 -2.33 4.39
C PHE A 110 -7.19 -2.14 5.75
N ASP A 111 -8.18 -1.26 5.83
CA ASP A 111 -8.88 -0.96 7.07
C ASP A 111 -9.73 -2.14 7.56
N GLU A 112 -10.38 -2.85 6.64
CA GLU A 112 -11.12 -4.08 6.96
C GLU A 112 -10.16 -5.20 7.37
N LEU A 113 -9.09 -5.42 6.58
CA LEU A 113 -8.09 -6.46 6.86
C LEU A 113 -7.40 -6.24 8.22
N SER A 114 -6.92 -5.02 8.47
CA SER A 114 -6.25 -4.66 9.72
C SER A 114 -7.16 -4.81 10.93
N ARG A 115 -8.45 -4.51 10.82
CA ARG A 115 -9.41 -4.76 11.92
C ARG A 115 -9.59 -6.23 12.23
N LYS A 116 -9.61 -7.10 11.20
CA LYS A 116 -9.72 -8.55 11.43
C LYS A 116 -8.46 -9.07 12.12
N ALA A 117 -7.30 -8.74 11.58
CA ALA A 117 -6.02 -9.14 12.14
C ALA A 117 -5.79 -8.60 13.55
N PHE A 118 -6.24 -7.37 13.82
CA PHE A 118 -6.15 -6.78 15.14
C PHE A 118 -7.01 -7.52 16.18
N ARG A 119 -8.18 -8.07 15.81
CA ARG A 119 -8.98 -8.87 16.76
C ARG A 119 -8.25 -10.13 17.21
N ASP A 120 -7.57 -10.81 16.28
CA ASP A 120 -6.80 -12.02 16.60
C ASP A 120 -5.55 -11.67 17.43
N HIS A 121 -4.93 -10.53 17.14
CA HIS A 121 -3.87 -9.96 17.98
C HIS A 121 -4.36 -9.67 19.40
N VAL A 122 -5.49 -8.97 19.56
CA VAL A 122 -6.11 -8.70 20.87
C VAL A 122 -6.45 -9.97 21.61
N TYR A 123 -6.99 -10.98 20.91
CA TYR A 123 -7.29 -12.27 21.52
C TYR A 123 -6.03 -12.95 22.09
N THR A 124 -4.92 -12.90 21.33
CA THR A 124 -3.64 -13.45 21.78
C THR A 124 -3.08 -12.70 22.99
N GLU A 125 -3.14 -11.37 22.96
CA GLU A 125 -2.69 -10.52 24.08
C GLU A 125 -3.56 -10.72 25.33
N TRP A 126 -4.87 -10.85 25.14
CA TRP A 126 -5.81 -11.14 26.21
C TRP A 126 -5.51 -12.48 26.89
N LEU A 127 -5.27 -13.57 26.13
CA LEU A 127 -4.89 -14.87 26.70
C LEU A 127 -3.59 -14.80 27.51
N ARG A 128 -2.60 -14.05 27.03
CA ARG A 128 -1.34 -13.84 27.74
C ARG A 128 -1.54 -13.08 29.05
N ALA A 129 -2.34 -12.02 29.00
CA ALA A 129 -2.68 -11.23 30.17
C ALA A 129 -3.47 -12.07 31.18
N GLU A 130 -4.50 -12.80 30.74
CA GLU A 130 -5.32 -13.67 31.58
C GLU A 130 -4.46 -14.71 32.32
N SER A 131 -3.54 -15.35 31.59
CA SER A 131 -2.60 -16.31 32.19
C SER A 131 -1.64 -15.65 33.19
N ALA A 132 -1.21 -14.41 32.97
CA ALA A 132 -0.26 -13.72 33.83
C ALA A 132 -0.94 -13.11 35.07
N THR A 133 -2.20 -12.70 34.96
CA THR A 133 -2.97 -12.09 36.05
C THR A 133 -3.89 -13.08 36.77
N ASN A 134 -3.79 -14.38 36.47
CA ASN A 134 -4.69 -15.42 37.01
C ASN A 134 -6.18 -15.09 36.81
N GLY A 135 -6.52 -14.45 35.69
CA GLY A 135 -7.90 -14.04 35.36
C GLY A 135 -8.34 -12.69 35.95
N TYR A 136 -7.54 -12.05 36.80
CA TYR A 136 -7.86 -10.72 37.34
C TYR A 136 -7.59 -9.63 36.30
N LEU A 137 -8.56 -9.35 35.43
CA LEU A 137 -8.42 -8.39 34.33
C LEU A 137 -9.18 -7.07 34.56
N LEU A 138 -10.34 -7.14 35.23
CA LEU A 138 -11.20 -5.98 35.43
C LEU A 138 -11.02 -5.39 36.82
N SER A 139 -11.19 -4.06 36.92
CA SER A 139 -11.39 -3.41 38.22
C SER A 139 -12.82 -3.66 38.71
N ALA A 140 -13.08 -3.39 39.99
CA ALA A 140 -14.44 -3.39 40.52
C ALA A 140 -15.41 -2.46 39.76
N ALA A 141 -14.91 -1.45 39.04
CA ALA A 141 -15.74 -0.63 38.16
C ALA A 141 -16.04 -1.31 36.82
N GLY A 142 -15.08 -2.05 36.26
CA GLY A 142 -15.26 -2.86 35.05
C GLY A 142 -16.21 -4.03 35.29
N GLU A 143 -16.06 -4.74 36.41
CA GLU A 143 -16.93 -5.86 36.80
C GLU A 143 -18.38 -5.41 36.99
N ARG A 144 -18.61 -4.31 37.74
CA ARG A 144 -19.97 -3.75 37.92
C ARG A 144 -20.62 -3.27 36.63
N ALA A 145 -19.81 -3.00 35.60
CA ALA A 145 -20.30 -2.59 34.29
C ALA A 145 -20.57 -3.77 33.35
N ASP A 146 -20.37 -5.02 33.79
CA ASP A 146 -20.48 -6.25 32.98
C ASP A 146 -19.69 -6.14 31.66
N MET A 147 -18.49 -5.56 31.76
CA MET A 147 -17.63 -5.30 30.61
C MET A 147 -16.92 -6.58 30.16
N ASP A 148 -16.87 -6.84 28.85
CA ASP A 148 -15.97 -7.85 28.31
C ASP A 148 -14.51 -7.37 28.50
N PRO A 149 -13.64 -8.12 29.21
CA PRO A 149 -12.24 -7.75 29.39
C PRO A 149 -11.50 -7.48 28.07
N ARG A 150 -11.89 -8.14 26.98
CA ARG A 150 -11.29 -7.96 25.65
C ARG A 150 -11.52 -6.55 25.09
N ASP A 151 -12.56 -5.86 25.54
CA ASP A 151 -12.84 -4.48 25.14
C ASP A 151 -11.84 -3.48 25.72
N LEU A 152 -11.03 -3.87 26.71
CA LEU A 152 -9.98 -3.01 27.25
C LEU A 152 -8.88 -2.67 26.23
N TRP A 153 -8.65 -3.51 25.23
CA TRP A 153 -7.76 -3.22 24.09
C TRP A 153 -8.44 -2.34 23.03
N ASN A 154 -9.78 -2.26 23.06
CA ASN A 154 -10.60 -1.51 22.14
C ASN A 154 -11.04 -0.19 22.79
N GLY A 155 -10.19 0.83 22.78
CA GLY A 155 -10.59 2.15 23.28
C GLY A 155 -9.46 3.06 23.69
N SER A 156 -9.85 4.20 24.28
CA SER A 156 -8.93 5.18 24.85
C SER A 156 -8.19 4.63 26.06
N GLU A 157 -6.96 5.11 26.28
CA GLU A 157 -6.15 4.72 27.42
C GLU A 157 -6.86 5.00 28.74
N ALA A 158 -7.40 6.21 28.90
CA ALA A 158 -8.11 6.61 30.12
C ALA A 158 -9.28 5.66 30.48
N ARG A 159 -10.01 5.14 29.48
CA ARG A 159 -11.07 4.14 29.73
C ARG A 159 -10.46 2.81 30.15
N ALA A 160 -9.42 2.35 29.45
CA ALA A 160 -8.75 1.09 29.76
C ALA A 160 -8.16 1.12 31.18
N THR A 161 -7.41 2.16 31.55
CA THR A 161 -6.81 2.31 32.89
C THR A 161 -7.87 2.34 34.00
N LYS A 162 -9.03 2.98 33.77
CA LYS A 162 -10.11 3.04 34.76
C LYS A 162 -10.78 1.67 34.99
N MET A 163 -10.91 0.88 33.93
CA MET A 163 -11.67 -0.37 33.94
C MET A 163 -10.80 -1.61 34.15
N ALA A 164 -9.48 -1.49 33.99
CA ALA A 164 -8.52 -2.57 34.22
C ALA A 164 -8.18 -2.75 35.69
N SER A 165 -7.93 -4.00 36.08
CA SER A 165 -7.39 -4.36 37.39
C SER A 165 -5.99 -3.75 37.63
N GLU A 166 -5.48 -3.84 38.85
CA GLU A 166 -4.11 -3.41 39.14
C GLU A 166 -3.08 -4.33 38.46
N GLU A 167 -3.35 -5.63 38.47
CA GLU A 167 -2.57 -6.69 37.86
C GLU A 167 -2.44 -6.50 36.35
N LEU A 168 -3.55 -6.18 35.67
CA LEU A 168 -3.55 -5.94 34.23
C LEU A 168 -2.80 -4.65 33.86
N ARG A 169 -2.92 -3.60 34.68
CA ARG A 169 -2.15 -2.37 34.47
C ARG A 169 -0.65 -2.62 34.62
N ALA A 170 -0.23 -3.32 35.68
CA ALA A 170 1.17 -3.72 35.86
C ALA A 170 1.67 -4.60 34.70
N TRP A 171 0.82 -5.49 34.18
CA TRP A 171 1.15 -6.28 33.00
C TRP A 171 1.32 -5.41 31.75
N TRP A 172 0.45 -4.42 31.52
CA TRP A 172 0.60 -3.47 30.41
C TRP A 172 1.81 -2.55 30.54
N ASP A 173 2.23 -2.19 31.75
CA ASP A 173 3.45 -1.40 31.94
C ASP A 173 4.69 -2.14 31.43
N THR A 174 4.67 -3.48 31.49
CA THR A 174 5.76 -4.34 31.03
C THR A 174 5.62 -4.73 29.55
N ASN A 175 4.41 -5.10 29.11
CA ASN A 175 4.19 -5.69 27.78
C ASN A 175 3.64 -4.69 26.75
N GLY A 176 3.06 -3.59 27.23
CA GLY A 176 2.28 -2.65 26.45
C GLY A 176 0.84 -3.12 26.18
N ARG A 177 -0.01 -2.15 25.83
CA ARG A 177 -1.38 -2.34 25.30
C ARG A 177 -1.46 -1.81 23.87
N THR A 178 -1.33 -2.66 22.86
CA THR A 178 -1.37 -2.20 21.46
C THR A 178 -2.78 -1.78 21.06
N SER A 179 -2.95 -0.53 20.65
CA SER A 179 -4.20 -0.01 20.09
C SER A 179 -4.33 -0.30 18.59
N LEU A 180 -5.55 -0.27 18.05
CA LEU A 180 -5.76 -0.45 16.60
C LEU A 180 -5.02 0.60 15.76
N ALA A 181 -4.89 1.83 16.28
CA ALA A 181 -4.18 2.91 15.59
C ALA A 181 -2.67 2.64 15.52
N GLU A 182 -2.08 2.16 16.62
CA GLU A 182 -0.68 1.73 16.67
C GLU A 182 -0.44 0.51 15.76
N TYR A 183 -1.30 -0.51 15.87
CA TYR A 183 -1.23 -1.72 15.05
C TYR A 183 -1.26 -1.39 13.55
N ARG A 184 -2.14 -0.48 13.11
CA ARG A 184 -2.16 -0.02 11.72
C ARG A 184 -0.92 0.77 11.35
N ALA A 185 -0.42 1.60 12.27
CA ALA A 185 0.77 2.40 12.04
C ALA A 185 2.02 1.52 11.89
N GLU A 186 2.11 0.36 12.53
CA GLU A 186 3.23 -0.58 12.35
C GLU A 186 3.42 -0.99 10.88
N PHE A 187 2.33 -1.16 10.13
CA PHE A 187 2.39 -1.48 8.71
C PHE A 187 2.74 -0.29 7.81
N LEU A 188 2.37 0.93 8.21
CA LEU A 188 2.40 2.10 7.33
C LEU A 188 3.55 3.06 7.64
N SER A 189 3.92 3.19 8.90
CA SER A 189 4.95 4.09 9.36
C SER A 189 5.41 3.72 10.78
N PRO A 190 6.58 3.06 10.92
CA PRO A 190 7.16 2.75 12.22
C PRO A 190 7.34 3.99 13.11
N SER A 191 7.69 5.15 12.52
CA SER A 191 7.80 6.40 13.28
C SER A 191 6.46 6.88 13.82
N ARG A 192 5.37 6.74 13.06
CA ARG A 192 4.01 7.05 13.53
C ARG A 192 3.58 6.07 14.64
N ALA A 193 3.91 4.79 14.52
CA ALA A 193 3.63 3.81 15.56
C ALA A 193 4.34 4.19 16.87
N ASN A 194 5.63 4.54 16.79
CA ASN A 194 6.40 5.00 17.95
C ASN A 194 5.84 6.30 18.55
N ALA A 195 5.43 7.27 17.73
CA ALA A 195 4.83 8.50 18.21
C ALA A 195 3.51 8.25 18.96
N LEU A 196 2.67 7.34 18.48
CA LEU A 196 1.43 6.95 19.17
C LEU A 196 1.72 6.28 20.51
N ARG A 197 2.69 5.35 20.56
CA ARG A 197 3.10 4.68 21.80
C ARG A 197 3.68 5.66 22.82
N ALA A 198 4.48 6.63 22.37
CA ALA A 198 5.05 7.67 23.22
C ALA A 198 3.96 8.60 23.78
N ALA A 199 3.04 9.07 22.94
CA ALA A 199 1.92 9.91 23.37
C ALA A 199 1.05 9.22 24.42
N ARG A 200 0.92 7.89 24.36
CA ARG A 200 0.24 7.10 25.38
C ARG A 200 1.02 7.03 26.69
N ALA A 201 2.34 6.82 26.63
CA ALA A 201 3.17 6.74 27.84
C ALA A 201 3.10 8.02 28.68
N ASP A 202 2.89 9.18 28.05
CA ASP A 202 2.68 10.46 28.74
C ASP A 202 1.38 10.51 29.56
N PHE A 203 0.36 9.70 29.22
CA PHE A 203 -0.87 9.58 30.03
C PHE A 203 -0.73 8.67 31.26
N LEU A 204 0.38 7.93 31.37
CA LEU A 204 0.64 7.00 32.46
C LEU A 204 1.55 7.59 33.55
N ARG A 205 2.05 8.83 33.38
CA ARG A 205 2.78 9.60 34.40
C ARG A 205 1.84 10.53 35.15
#